data_AF-A0A3D1BSD1-F1
#
_entry.id   AF-A0A3D1BSD1-F1
#
_cell.length_a   1.000
_cell.length_b   1.000
_cell.length_c   1.000
_cell.angle_alpha   90.00
_cell.angle_beta   90.00
_cell.angle_gamma   90.00
#
_symmetry.space_group_name_H-M   'P 1'
#
loop_
_entity.id
_entity.type
_entity.pdbx_description
1 polymer ?
#
loop_
_entity_poly.entity_id
_entity_poly.type
_entity_poly.pdbx_seq_one_letter_code
_entity_poly.pdbx_strand_id
1 'polypeptide(L)'
;MRELVLLALIHIFAILSQVNPGGITRHGRNILRGYLRRYLNQELEEEYYKIFETTHDFYSEELSSLNDEELKDEASLITFQITNICRQIRKGLLLEERMIVFLQLLEFVYEDSEVTSQEQKIIEIVARTFNVSDKEYTNSCAFMLGDRMDEVSPETLILVEGQGGEKRFSDSFKNKSKWNKLTVKGLEGSIFVLHIESIHILL
;
A
#
# COMPACT_ATOMS: atom_id res chain seq x y z
N MET A 1 -7.35 12.03 -11.76
CA MET A 1 -7.54 10.59 -12.01
C MET A 1 -8.86 10.37 -12.76
N ARG A 2 -8.96 9.39 -13.65
CA ARG A 2 -10.21 9.09 -14.39
C ARG A 2 -11.23 8.41 -13.46
N GLU A 3 -12.51 8.74 -13.59
CA GLU A 3 -13.62 8.18 -12.78
C GLU A 3 -13.60 6.64 -12.72
N LEU A 4 -13.48 5.97 -13.87
CA LEU A 4 -13.41 4.51 -13.95
C LEU A 4 -12.27 3.90 -13.11
N VAL A 5 -11.15 4.61 -12.98
CA VAL A 5 -10.02 4.15 -12.17
C VAL A 5 -10.35 4.29 -10.69
N LEU A 6 -10.98 5.40 -10.30
CA LEU A 6 -11.33 5.67 -8.92
C LEU A 6 -12.39 4.66 -8.41
N LEU A 7 -13.37 4.34 -9.26
CA LEU A 7 -14.35 3.27 -8.99
C LEU A 7 -13.66 1.92 -8.85
N ALA A 8 -12.79 1.54 -9.78
CA ALA A 8 -12.05 0.28 -9.69
C ALA A 8 -11.18 0.20 -8.43
N LEU A 9 -10.63 1.33 -7.96
CA LEU A 9 -9.88 1.37 -6.71
C LEU A 9 -10.76 1.18 -5.48
N ILE A 10 -11.96 1.76 -5.47
CA ILE A 10 -12.94 1.50 -4.42
C ILE A 10 -13.22 0.00 -4.28
N HIS A 11 -13.34 -0.72 -5.40
CA HIS A 11 -13.48 -2.18 -5.36
C HIS A 11 -12.28 -2.86 -4.69
N ILE A 12 -11.04 -2.46 -5.00
CA ILE A 12 -9.86 -3.05 -4.34
C ILE A 12 -9.84 -2.75 -2.83
N PHE A 13 -10.14 -1.52 -2.41
CA PHE A 13 -10.25 -1.17 -0.99
C PHE A 13 -11.34 -1.99 -0.28
N ALA A 14 -12.49 -2.17 -0.92
CA ALA A 14 -13.59 -2.96 -0.38
C ALA A 14 -13.21 -4.44 -0.23
N ILE A 15 -12.55 -5.02 -1.23
CA ILE A 15 -12.07 -6.40 -1.17
C ILE A 15 -11.04 -6.56 -0.04
N LEU A 16 -10.05 -5.68 0.06
CA LEU A 16 -9.02 -5.74 1.12
C LEU A 16 -9.65 -5.63 2.52
N SER A 17 -10.56 -4.66 2.69
CA SER A 17 -11.34 -4.50 3.93
C SER A 17 -12.12 -5.76 4.31
N GLN A 18 -12.69 -6.45 3.32
CA GLN A 18 -13.58 -7.58 3.54
C GLN A 18 -12.82 -8.87 3.86
N VAL A 19 -11.62 -9.05 3.31
CA VAL A 19 -10.78 -10.21 3.64
C VAL A 19 -10.05 -10.05 4.97
N ASN A 20 -9.97 -8.83 5.51
CA ASN A 20 -9.46 -8.61 6.85
C ASN A 20 -10.51 -9.10 7.88
N PRO A 21 -10.18 -10.06 8.77
CA PRO A 21 -11.10 -10.60 9.76
C PRO A 21 -11.52 -9.56 10.82
N GLY A 22 -10.71 -8.52 11.05
CA GLY A 22 -11.05 -7.37 11.89
C GLY A 22 -12.01 -6.38 11.22
N GLY A 23 -12.19 -6.50 9.90
CA GLY A 23 -12.91 -5.55 9.06
C GLY A 23 -12.26 -4.16 9.04
N ILE A 24 -12.88 -3.20 8.34
CA ILE A 24 -12.32 -1.84 8.25
C ILE A 24 -12.45 -1.07 9.56
N THR A 25 -11.32 -0.57 10.06
CA THR A 25 -11.32 0.26 11.27
C THR A 25 -11.62 1.73 10.94
N ARG A 26 -11.79 2.56 11.97
CA ARG A 26 -11.91 4.02 11.78
C ARG A 26 -10.67 4.60 11.07
N HIS A 27 -9.49 4.02 11.30
CA HIS A 27 -8.24 4.47 10.68
C HIS A 27 -8.25 4.22 9.17
N GLY A 28 -8.62 3.03 8.73
CA GLY A 28 -8.73 2.63 7.32
C GLY A 28 -9.78 3.44 6.58
N ARG A 29 -10.92 3.72 7.24
CA ARG A 29 -11.91 4.68 6.71
C ARG A 29 -11.29 6.06 6.46
N ASN A 30 -10.43 6.54 7.36
CA ASN A 30 -9.74 7.82 7.20
C ASN A 30 -8.67 7.78 6.10
N ILE A 31 -7.94 6.67 5.95
CA ILE A 31 -6.96 6.48 4.86
C ILE A 31 -7.69 6.54 3.51
N LEU A 32 -8.78 5.79 3.35
CA LEU A 32 -9.59 5.80 2.13
C LEU A 32 -10.17 7.18 1.83
N ARG A 33 -10.79 7.85 2.81
CA ARG A 33 -11.33 9.20 2.60
C ARG A 33 -10.23 10.20 2.29
N GLY A 34 -9.09 10.11 2.97
CA GLY A 34 -7.90 10.91 2.69
C GLY A 34 -7.40 10.71 1.27
N TYR A 35 -7.43 9.48 0.77
CA TYR A 35 -7.12 9.15 -0.62
C TYR A 35 -8.09 9.81 -1.60
N LEU A 36 -9.40 9.65 -1.39
CA LEU A 36 -10.44 10.25 -2.25
C LEU A 36 -10.32 11.78 -2.32
N ARG A 37 -10.06 12.44 -1.18
CA ARG A 37 -9.88 13.90 -1.09
C ARG A 37 -8.68 14.45 -1.87
N ARG A 38 -7.71 13.61 -2.23
CA ARG A 38 -6.60 14.04 -3.11
C ARG A 38 -7.07 14.31 -4.53
N TYR A 39 -8.20 13.73 -4.94
CA TYR A 39 -8.71 13.82 -6.32
C TYR A 39 -10.11 14.42 -6.42
N LEU A 40 -10.87 14.44 -5.32
CA LEU A 40 -12.26 14.87 -5.27
C LEU A 40 -12.45 16.02 -4.27
N ASN A 41 -13.48 16.82 -4.52
CA ASN A 41 -14.01 17.75 -3.53
C ASN A 41 -14.81 17.00 -2.45
N GLN A 42 -15.25 17.71 -1.40
CA GLN A 42 -15.94 17.09 -0.27
C GLN A 42 -17.26 16.40 -0.66
N GLU A 43 -18.07 17.01 -1.52
CA GLU A 43 -19.37 16.45 -1.96
C GLU A 43 -19.17 15.13 -2.71
N LEU A 44 -18.27 15.11 -3.69
CA LEU A 44 -17.95 13.91 -4.46
C LEU A 44 -17.26 12.86 -3.60
N GLU A 45 -16.43 13.25 -2.64
CA GLU A 45 -15.82 12.30 -1.71
C GLU A 45 -16.89 11.53 -0.91
N GLU A 46 -17.91 12.22 -0.40
CA GLU A 46 -19.01 11.58 0.31
C GLU A 46 -19.81 10.63 -0.60
N GLU A 47 -20.03 10.98 -1.86
CA GLU A 47 -20.68 10.09 -2.84
C GLU A 47 -19.84 8.83 -3.11
N TYR A 48 -18.56 9.00 -3.38
CA TYR A 48 -17.65 7.87 -3.64
C TYR A 48 -17.44 7.00 -2.40
N TYR A 49 -17.47 7.58 -1.21
CA TYR A 49 -17.43 6.81 0.02
C TYR A 49 -18.68 5.93 0.20
N LYS A 50 -19.88 6.41 -0.18
CA LYS A 50 -21.09 5.57 -0.18
C LYS A 50 -21.01 4.42 -1.18
N ILE A 51 -20.36 4.64 -2.33
CA ILE A 51 -20.08 3.57 -3.30
C ILE A 51 -19.18 2.52 -2.64
N PHE A 52 -18.17 2.93 -1.88
CA PHE A 52 -17.36 2.01 -1.10
C PHE A 52 -18.20 1.19 -0.12
N GLU A 53 -19.06 1.82 0.69
CA GLU A 53 -19.89 1.08 1.66
C GLU A 53 -20.80 0.05 0.96
N THR A 54 -21.42 0.45 -0.16
CA THR A 54 -22.26 -0.47 -0.96
C THR A 54 -21.44 -1.63 -1.55
N THR A 55 -20.23 -1.33 -2.02
CA THR A 55 -19.33 -2.33 -2.63
C THR A 55 -18.76 -3.28 -1.58
N HIS A 56 -18.49 -2.76 -0.38
CA HIS A 56 -18.06 -3.55 0.77
C HIS A 56 -19.14 -4.57 1.16
N ASP A 57 -20.38 -4.13 1.29
CA ASP A 57 -21.51 -5.02 1.60
C ASP A 57 -21.70 -6.08 0.51
N PHE A 58 -21.53 -5.73 -0.77
CA PHE A 58 -21.57 -6.69 -1.88
C PHE A 58 -20.51 -7.80 -1.74
N TYR A 59 -19.27 -7.45 -1.40
CA TYR A 59 -18.20 -8.43 -1.24
C TYR A 59 -18.32 -9.27 0.04
N SER A 60 -19.12 -8.85 1.02
CA SER A 60 -19.31 -9.61 2.25
C SER A 60 -19.87 -11.02 2.02
N GLU A 61 -20.75 -11.19 1.04
CA GLU A 61 -21.28 -12.49 0.62
C GLU A 61 -20.29 -13.21 -0.31
N GLU A 62 -19.76 -12.52 -1.31
CA GLU A 62 -18.91 -13.10 -2.37
C GLU A 62 -17.58 -13.65 -1.81
N LEU A 63 -17.04 -13.06 -0.75
CA LEU A 63 -15.76 -13.45 -0.15
C LEU A 63 -15.93 -14.23 1.16
N SER A 64 -17.15 -14.53 1.59
CA SER A 64 -17.44 -15.22 2.85
C SER A 64 -16.79 -16.61 2.96
N SER A 65 -16.61 -17.29 1.84
CA SER A 65 -15.94 -18.60 1.74
C SER A 65 -14.52 -18.53 1.20
N LEU A 66 -13.99 -17.32 0.97
CA LEU A 66 -12.69 -17.13 0.34
C LEU A 66 -11.62 -17.77 1.22
N ASN A 67 -10.79 -18.59 0.59
CA ASN A 67 -9.65 -19.19 1.26
C ASN A 67 -8.32 -18.91 0.55
N ASP A 68 -7.28 -19.35 1.23
CA ASP A 68 -5.90 -19.16 0.81
C ASP A 68 -5.52 -19.91 -0.48
N GLU A 69 -6.20 -20.99 -0.83
CA GLU A 69 -5.95 -21.79 -2.02
C GLU A 69 -6.58 -21.13 -3.26
N GLU A 70 -7.80 -20.59 -3.12
CA GLU A 70 -8.48 -19.86 -4.19
C GLU A 70 -7.69 -18.62 -4.64
N LEU A 71 -7.10 -17.88 -3.71
CA LEU A 71 -6.23 -16.73 -4.02
C LEU A 71 -4.90 -17.12 -4.68
N LYS A 72 -4.45 -18.37 -4.49
CA LYS A 72 -3.24 -18.91 -5.16
C LYS A 72 -3.56 -19.43 -6.56
N ASP A 73 -4.77 -19.92 -6.78
CA ASP A 73 -5.20 -20.39 -8.09
C ASP A 73 -5.58 -19.21 -9.00
N GLU A 74 -4.74 -18.94 -10.00
CA GLU A 74 -5.02 -17.90 -11.00
C GLU A 74 -6.25 -18.19 -11.86
N ALA A 75 -6.66 -19.44 -11.95
CA ALA A 75 -7.87 -19.85 -12.67
C ALA A 75 -9.14 -19.70 -11.81
N SER A 76 -9.00 -19.43 -10.50
CA SER A 76 -10.16 -19.20 -9.65
C SER A 76 -10.90 -17.94 -10.09
N LEU A 77 -12.24 -17.98 -10.00
CA LEU A 77 -13.09 -16.87 -10.43
C LEU A 77 -12.74 -15.58 -9.68
N ILE A 78 -12.47 -15.67 -8.38
CA ILE A 78 -12.20 -14.53 -7.50
C ILE A 78 -10.84 -13.91 -7.85
N THR A 79 -9.79 -14.71 -7.98
CA THR A 79 -8.46 -14.22 -8.40
C THR A 79 -8.54 -13.57 -9.77
N PHE A 80 -9.32 -14.14 -10.69
CA PHE A 80 -9.55 -13.55 -12.02
C PHE A 80 -10.31 -12.21 -11.95
N GLN A 81 -11.34 -12.09 -11.10
CA GLN A 81 -12.07 -10.83 -10.87
C GLN A 81 -11.15 -9.74 -10.31
N ILE A 82 -10.39 -10.03 -9.24
CA ILE A 82 -9.43 -9.11 -8.63
C ILE A 82 -8.40 -8.65 -9.67
N THR A 83 -7.84 -9.60 -10.42
CA THR A 83 -6.85 -9.31 -11.47
C THR A 83 -7.46 -8.42 -12.55
N ASN A 84 -8.73 -8.60 -12.93
CA ASN A 84 -9.38 -7.76 -13.92
C ASN A 84 -9.63 -6.34 -13.43
N ILE A 85 -10.00 -6.16 -12.16
CA ILE A 85 -10.10 -4.84 -11.53
C ILE A 85 -8.72 -4.15 -11.57
N CYS A 86 -7.66 -4.86 -11.18
CA CYS A 86 -6.28 -4.37 -11.24
C CYS A 86 -5.86 -4.00 -12.67
N ARG A 87 -6.25 -4.79 -13.68
CA ARG A 87 -6.00 -4.49 -15.10
C ARG A 87 -6.71 -3.22 -15.57
N GLN A 88 -7.93 -2.96 -15.09
CA GLN A 88 -8.66 -1.72 -15.40
C GLN A 88 -7.93 -0.50 -14.85
N ILE A 89 -7.48 -0.58 -13.58
CA ILE A 89 -6.68 0.47 -12.94
C ILE A 89 -5.38 0.70 -13.72
N ARG A 90 -4.65 -0.37 -14.02
CA ARG A 90 -3.37 -0.31 -14.74
C ARG A 90 -3.49 0.36 -16.11
N LYS A 91 -4.57 0.09 -16.86
CA LYS A 91 -4.84 0.75 -18.16
C LYS A 91 -5.14 2.25 -18.01
N GLY A 92 -5.64 2.63 -16.85
CA GLY A 92 -6.02 3.99 -16.52
C GLY A 92 -4.88 4.89 -16.07
N LEU A 93 -3.76 4.30 -15.63
CA LEU A 93 -2.68 4.98 -14.90
C LEU A 93 -1.30 4.76 -15.52
N LEU A 94 -0.47 5.80 -15.48
CA LEU A 94 0.96 5.71 -15.74
C LEU A 94 1.66 4.92 -14.63
N LEU A 95 2.91 4.49 -14.87
CA LEU A 95 3.65 3.69 -13.89
C LEU A 95 3.83 4.42 -12.55
N GLU A 96 4.11 5.72 -12.60
CA GLU A 96 4.24 6.60 -11.43
C GLU A 96 2.98 6.61 -10.57
N GLU A 97 1.83 6.81 -11.21
CA GLU A 97 0.53 6.79 -10.52
C GLU A 97 0.19 5.41 -9.96
N ARG A 98 0.55 4.32 -10.67
CA ARG A 98 0.38 2.94 -10.19
C ARG A 98 1.20 2.67 -8.93
N MET A 99 2.43 3.17 -8.87
CA MET A 99 3.28 3.03 -7.69
C MET A 99 2.70 3.78 -6.50
N ILE A 100 2.21 5.02 -6.69
CA ILE A 100 1.54 5.78 -5.64
C ILE A 100 0.33 5.02 -5.09
N VAL A 101 -0.49 4.46 -5.98
CA VAL A 101 -1.64 3.64 -5.58
C VAL A 101 -1.21 2.39 -4.82
N PHE A 102 -0.19 1.67 -5.30
CA PHE A 102 0.33 0.48 -4.64
C PHE A 102 0.75 0.78 -3.19
N LEU A 103 1.46 1.88 -2.97
CA LEU A 103 1.90 2.30 -1.63
C LEU A 103 0.74 2.68 -0.71
N GLN A 104 -0.31 3.29 -1.27
CA GLN A 104 -1.53 3.60 -0.51
C GLN A 104 -2.31 2.34 -0.12
N LEU A 105 -2.29 1.32 -0.98
CA LEU A 105 -2.86 0.02 -0.65
C LEU A 105 -2.05 -0.66 0.45
N LEU A 106 -0.71 -0.53 0.47
CA LEU A 106 0.11 -1.01 1.59
C LEU A 106 -0.20 -0.27 2.89
N GLU A 107 -0.32 1.07 2.86
CA GLU A 107 -0.73 1.87 4.04
C GLU A 107 -2.10 1.42 4.56
N PHE A 108 -3.04 1.15 3.66
CA PHE A 108 -4.38 0.69 4.01
C PHE A 108 -4.38 -0.71 4.60
N VAL A 109 -3.64 -1.66 4.02
CA VAL A 109 -3.57 -3.03 4.54
C VAL A 109 -2.88 -3.10 5.89
N TYR A 110 -1.99 -2.15 6.20
CA TYR A 110 -1.31 -2.09 7.49
C TYR A 110 -2.03 -1.22 8.53
N GLU A 111 -3.29 -0.86 8.30
CA GLU A 111 -4.01 0.11 9.13
C GLU A 111 -4.16 -0.33 10.60
N ASP A 112 -4.20 -1.64 10.85
CA ASP A 112 -4.34 -2.28 12.15
C ASP A 112 -3.01 -2.85 12.67
N SER A 113 -1.89 -2.51 12.01
CA SER A 113 -0.53 -2.98 12.29
C SER A 113 -0.29 -4.49 12.08
N GLU A 114 -1.23 -5.20 11.46
CA GLU A 114 -1.06 -6.59 11.03
C GLU A 114 -1.35 -6.73 9.53
N VAL A 115 -0.87 -7.80 8.89
CA VAL A 115 -1.20 -8.11 7.50
C VAL A 115 -1.51 -9.60 7.43
N THR A 116 -2.74 -9.92 7.02
CA THR A 116 -3.18 -11.31 6.90
C THR A 116 -2.62 -11.98 5.64
N SER A 117 -2.66 -13.32 5.59
CA SER A 117 -2.23 -14.09 4.42
C SER A 117 -3.05 -13.78 3.17
N GLN A 118 -4.33 -13.45 3.33
CA GLN A 118 -5.23 -13.12 2.23
C GLN A 118 -4.93 -11.73 1.68
N GLU A 119 -4.80 -10.72 2.55
CA GLU A 119 -4.41 -9.36 2.13
C GLU A 119 -3.05 -9.38 1.41
N GLN A 120 -2.07 -10.09 1.97
CA GLN A 120 -0.74 -10.25 1.40
C GLN A 120 -0.80 -10.79 -0.05
N LYS A 121 -1.63 -11.81 -0.32
CA LYS A 121 -1.79 -12.35 -1.69
C LYS A 121 -2.47 -11.39 -2.64
N ILE A 122 -3.44 -10.63 -2.16
CA ILE A 122 -4.10 -9.62 -2.97
C ILE A 122 -3.10 -8.52 -3.34
N ILE A 123 -2.27 -8.10 -2.39
CA ILE A 123 -1.18 -7.14 -2.63
C ILE A 123 -0.16 -7.68 -3.65
N GLU A 124 0.17 -8.98 -3.61
CA GLU A 124 1.01 -9.64 -4.63
C GLU A 124 0.36 -9.61 -6.02
N ILE A 125 -0.95 -9.88 -6.12
CA ILE A 125 -1.71 -9.79 -7.37
C ILE A 125 -1.69 -8.36 -7.91
N VAL A 126 -1.88 -7.36 -7.03
CA VAL A 126 -1.84 -5.93 -7.38
C VAL A 126 -0.45 -5.57 -7.92
N ALA A 127 0.61 -5.87 -7.17
CA ALA A 127 1.99 -5.56 -7.53
C ALA A 127 2.35 -6.12 -8.92
N ARG A 128 2.08 -7.42 -9.12
CA ARG A 128 2.29 -8.11 -10.39
C ARG A 128 1.49 -7.48 -11.53
N THR A 129 0.22 -7.17 -11.30
CA THR A 129 -0.65 -6.60 -12.33
C THR A 129 -0.27 -5.16 -12.67
N PHE A 130 0.23 -4.39 -11.70
CA PHE A 130 0.68 -3.01 -11.91
C PHE A 130 2.05 -2.92 -12.58
N ASN A 131 2.75 -4.05 -12.72
CA ASN A 131 4.14 -4.15 -13.13
C ASN A 131 5.10 -3.48 -12.14
N VAL A 132 4.85 -3.64 -10.84
CA VAL A 132 5.84 -3.32 -9.81
C VAL A 132 6.93 -4.39 -9.87
N SER A 133 8.20 -3.99 -9.84
CA SER A 133 9.31 -4.95 -9.85
C SER A 133 9.40 -5.69 -8.51
N ASP A 134 9.90 -6.93 -8.51
CA ASP A 134 10.05 -7.73 -7.28
C ASP A 134 10.89 -6.98 -6.21
N LYS A 135 11.94 -6.28 -6.65
CA LYS A 135 12.79 -5.46 -5.77
C LYS A 135 11.99 -4.33 -5.11
N GLU A 136 11.24 -3.56 -5.89
CA GLU A 136 10.43 -2.46 -5.36
C GLU A 136 9.28 -2.95 -4.50
N TYR A 137 8.68 -4.08 -4.86
CA TYR A 137 7.69 -4.77 -4.05
C TYR A 137 8.25 -5.12 -2.67
N THR A 138 9.37 -5.87 -2.62
CA THR A 138 10.02 -6.26 -1.36
C THR A 138 10.45 -5.04 -0.55
N ASN A 139 11.10 -4.06 -1.18
CA ASN A 139 11.56 -2.85 -0.49
C ASN A 139 10.38 -2.03 0.07
N SER A 140 9.29 -1.87 -0.71
CA SER A 140 8.12 -1.11 -0.26
C SER A 140 7.42 -1.81 0.90
N CYS A 141 7.24 -3.13 0.83
CA CYS A 141 6.65 -3.91 1.92
C CYS A 141 7.52 -3.85 3.19
N ALA A 142 8.84 -3.98 3.06
CA ALA A 142 9.77 -3.88 4.19
C ALA A 142 9.81 -2.47 4.79
N PHE A 143 9.66 -1.43 3.98
CA PHE A 143 9.67 -0.03 4.42
C PHE A 143 8.35 0.39 5.07
N MET A 144 7.21 -0.05 4.53
CA MET A 144 5.87 0.38 4.95
C MET A 144 5.28 -0.48 6.07
N LEU A 145 5.60 -1.77 6.11
CA LEU A 145 4.98 -2.71 7.04
C LEU A 145 5.96 -3.05 8.17
N GLY A 146 5.82 -2.32 9.28
CA GLY A 146 6.56 -2.54 10.53
C GLY A 146 8.04 -2.14 10.51
N ASP A 147 8.78 -2.58 11.54
CA ASP A 147 10.17 -2.19 11.78
C ASP A 147 11.18 -3.06 10.99
N ARG A 148 11.05 -3.10 9.66
CA ARG A 148 11.83 -4.02 8.79
C ARG A 148 12.82 -3.32 7.87
N MET A 149 13.34 -2.16 8.26
CA MET A 149 14.28 -1.37 7.47
C MET A 149 15.59 -2.12 7.16
N ASP A 150 15.95 -3.13 7.96
CA ASP A 150 17.10 -4.01 7.68
C ASP A 150 16.90 -4.90 6.43
N GLU A 151 15.66 -5.13 6.00
CA GLU A 151 15.30 -5.92 4.82
C GLU A 151 15.27 -5.08 3.54
N VAL A 152 15.23 -3.74 3.66
CA VAL A 152 15.28 -2.83 2.52
C VAL A 152 16.68 -2.81 1.92
N SER A 153 16.74 -2.85 0.58
CA SER A 153 18.00 -2.75 -0.17
C SER A 153 18.77 -1.48 0.25
N PRO A 154 20.02 -1.58 0.75
CA PRO A 154 20.73 -0.42 1.30
C PRO A 154 20.90 0.76 0.35
N GLU A 155 21.05 0.50 -0.94
CA GLU A 155 21.22 1.52 -1.96
C GLU A 155 19.96 2.34 -2.24
N THR A 156 18.77 1.82 -1.91
CA THR A 156 17.49 2.52 -2.09
C THR A 156 17.01 3.22 -0.81
N LEU A 157 17.72 3.07 0.31
CA LEU A 157 17.36 3.66 1.59
C LEU A 157 18.29 4.81 1.95
N ILE A 158 17.69 5.97 2.25
CA ILE A 158 18.40 7.15 2.74
C ILE A 158 17.94 7.41 4.17
N LEU A 159 18.90 7.48 5.09
CA LEU A 159 18.71 7.83 6.47
C LEU A 159 19.17 9.27 6.68
N VAL A 160 18.22 10.16 7.00
CA VAL A 160 18.49 11.55 7.35
C VAL A 160 18.44 11.70 8.86
N GLU A 161 19.51 12.19 9.46
CA GLU A 161 19.63 12.31 10.92
C GLU A 161 20.16 13.66 11.40
N GLY A 162 19.79 14.00 12.62
CA GLY A 162 20.39 15.11 13.36
C GLY A 162 21.87 14.92 13.67
N GLN A 163 22.54 16.02 14.04
CA GLN A 163 23.93 15.99 14.55
C GLN A 163 24.04 15.54 16.03
N GLY A 164 22.92 15.40 16.75
CA GLY A 164 22.92 15.02 18.17
C GLY A 164 23.41 13.59 18.44
N GLY A 165 23.77 13.30 19.69
CA GLY A 165 24.21 11.97 20.15
C GLY A 165 23.14 11.17 20.89
N GLU A 166 21.87 11.58 20.79
CA GLU A 166 20.76 10.87 21.42
C GLU A 166 20.51 9.52 20.75
N LYS A 167 20.00 8.56 21.53
CA LYS A 167 19.64 7.24 21.03
C LYS A 167 18.46 7.37 20.07
N ARG A 168 18.66 6.94 18.82
CA ARG A 168 17.66 7.02 17.75
C ARG A 168 17.00 5.68 17.51
N PHE A 169 15.78 5.72 16.98
CA PHE A 169 15.12 4.51 16.48
C PHE A 169 15.99 3.80 15.43
N SER A 170 16.68 4.56 14.57
CA SER A 170 17.62 4.00 13.60
C SER A 170 18.76 3.17 14.21
N ASP A 171 19.15 3.40 15.48
CA ASP A 171 20.23 2.66 16.14
C ASP A 171 19.85 1.21 16.47
N SER A 172 18.57 0.83 16.36
CA SER A 172 18.12 -0.57 16.55
C SER A 172 18.48 -1.47 15.37
N PHE A 173 18.74 -0.90 14.19
CA PHE A 173 18.92 -1.63 12.94
C PHE A 173 20.38 -2.03 12.68
N LYS A 174 20.59 -3.30 12.34
CA LYS A 174 21.92 -3.88 12.15
C LYS A 174 22.60 -3.38 10.88
N ASN A 175 21.81 -3.09 9.84
CA ASN A 175 22.30 -2.63 8.55
C ASN A 175 22.42 -1.09 8.46
N LYS A 176 22.19 -0.35 9.55
CA LYS A 176 22.32 1.12 9.58
C LYS A 176 23.63 1.63 8.96
N SER A 177 24.73 0.91 9.12
CA SER A 177 26.04 1.30 8.56
C SER A 177 26.13 1.25 7.04
N LYS A 178 25.23 0.50 6.38
CA LYS A 178 25.23 0.29 4.92
C LYS A 178 24.36 1.29 4.16
N TRP A 179 23.46 1.98 4.84
CA TRP A 179 22.52 2.90 4.22
C TRP A 179 23.19 4.22 3.85
N ASN A 180 22.64 4.88 2.81
CA ASN A 180 23.02 6.25 2.48
C ASN A 180 22.62 7.18 3.63
N LYS A 181 23.54 8.05 4.08
CA LYS A 181 23.30 8.93 5.24
C LYS A 181 23.43 10.39 4.87
N LEU A 182 22.46 11.18 5.32
CA LEU A 182 22.50 12.64 5.28
C LEU A 182 22.42 13.18 6.71
N THR A 183 23.31 14.10 7.06
CA THR A 183 23.29 14.72 8.39
C THR A 183 22.82 16.17 8.30
N VAL A 184 21.74 16.50 9.02
CA VAL A 184 21.10 17.82 8.98
C VAL A 184 21.17 18.47 10.36
N LYS A 185 21.56 19.76 10.40
CA LYS A 185 21.55 20.54 11.63
C LYS A 185 20.13 20.89 12.04
N GLY A 186 19.81 20.73 13.33
CA GLY A 186 18.50 21.09 13.88
C GLY A 186 17.39 20.05 13.68
N LEU A 187 17.69 18.90 13.05
CA LEU A 187 16.76 17.77 13.02
C LEU A 187 16.85 16.98 14.33
N GLU A 188 15.74 16.84 15.04
CA GLU A 188 15.60 15.91 16.16
C GLU A 188 15.01 14.60 15.65
N GLY A 189 15.70 13.47 15.93
CA GLY A 189 15.31 12.15 15.43
C GLY A 189 15.92 11.74 14.09
N SER A 190 15.18 10.90 13.36
CA SER A 190 15.58 10.28 12.10
C SER A 190 14.43 10.32 11.09
N ILE A 191 14.74 10.57 9.83
CA ILE A 191 13.81 10.40 8.70
C ILE A 191 14.40 9.30 7.81
N PHE A 192 13.55 8.34 7.44
CA PHE A 192 13.88 7.32 6.46
C PHE A 192 13.21 7.71 5.16
N VAL A 193 13.97 7.64 4.06
CA VAL A 193 13.48 7.96 2.72
C VAL A 193 13.74 6.77 1.83
N LEU A 194 12.70 6.29 1.16
CA LEU A 194 12.78 5.20 0.19
C LEU A 194 12.83 5.77 -1.22
N HIS A 195 13.84 5.38 -1.99
CA HIS A 195 13.93 5.69 -3.41
C HIS A 195 13.27 4.60 -4.25
N ILE A 196 12.25 4.97 -5.02
CA ILE A 196 11.58 4.06 -5.97
C ILE A 196 12.21 4.23 -7.35
N GLU A 197 13.00 3.23 -7.73
CA GLU A 197 13.89 3.26 -8.90
C GLU A 197 13.13 3.45 -10.22
N SER A 198 11.94 2.84 -10.37
CA SER A 198 11.16 2.84 -11.61
C SER A 198 10.53 4.19 -11.97
N ILE A 199 10.40 5.09 -10.99
CA ILE A 199 9.67 6.35 -11.14
C ILE A 199 10.52 7.57 -10.74
N HIS A 200 11.76 7.35 -10.31
CA HIS A 200 12.68 8.39 -9.83
C HIS A 200 12.07 9.32 -8.75
N ILE A 201 11.14 8.78 -7.94
CA ILE A 201 10.50 9.50 -6.83
C ILE A 201 11.17 9.06 -5.53
N LEU A 202 11.34 10.03 -4.62
CA LEU A 202 11.73 9.82 -3.24
C LEU A 202 10.47 9.90 -2.36
N LEU A 203 10.30 8.91 -1.49
CA LEU A 203 9.20 8.80 -0.52
C LEU A 203 9.71 8.99 0.90
#